data_AF-A0A2E5P975-F1
#
_entry.id   AF-A0A2E5P975-F1
#
_cell.length_a   1.000
_cell.length_b   1.000
_cell.length_c   1.000
_cell.angle_alpha   90.00
_cell.angle_beta   90.00
_cell.angle_gamma   90.00
#
_symmetry.space_group_name_H-M   'P 1'
#
loop_
_entity.id
_entity.type
_entity.pdbx_description
1 polymer ?
#
loop_
_entity_poly.entity_id
_entity_poly.type
_entity_poly.pdbx_seq_one_letter_code
_entity_poly.pdbx_strand_id
1 'polypeptide(L)' 'MTQFDKDLVLAQARRFGGQIPSEARATELAEHLNTLINALDMVSIDLPLEAEPADMARTLEELARD' A
#
# COMPACT_ATOMS: atom_id res chain seq x y z
N MET A 1 0.84 11.22 -0.68
CA MET A 1 -0.16 10.49 -1.48
C MET A 1 0.56 9.92 -2.69
N THR A 2 0.57 8.60 -2.82
CA THR A 2 1.17 7.94 -3.99
C THR A 2 0.19 8.08 -5.14
N GLN A 3 0.55 8.84 -6.17
CA GLN A 3 -0.24 8.98 -7.37
C GLN A 3 0.32 8.05 -8.45
N PHE A 4 -0.49 7.12 -8.92
CA PHE A 4 -0.17 6.31 -10.09
C PHE A 4 -0.38 7.16 -11.34
N ASP A 5 0.61 7.15 -12.23
CA ASP A 5 0.51 7.70 -13.58
C ASP A 5 0.73 6.61 -14.64
N LYS A 6 0.49 6.97 -15.90
CA LYS A 6 0.63 6.01 -17.01
C LYS A 6 2.06 5.49 -17.16
N ASP A 7 3.06 6.31 -16.85
CA ASP A 7 4.46 6.00 -17.09
C ASP A 7 4.95 4.95 -16.08
N LEU A 8 4.50 5.07 -14.83
CA LEU A 8 4.68 4.06 -13.79
C LEU A 8 4.03 2.74 -14.21
N VAL A 9 2.78 2.76 -14.69
CA VAL A 9 2.07 1.55 -15.15
C VAL A 9 2.83 0.86 -16.29
N LEU A 10 3.28 1.62 -17.29
CA LEU A 10 4.05 1.09 -18.42
C LEU A 10 5.41 0.54 -17.97
N ALA A 11 6.09 1.22 -17.04
CA ALA A 11 7.35 0.75 -16.48
C ALA A 11 7.19 -0.58 -15.73
N GLN A 12 6.13 -0.73 -14.92
CA GLN A 12 5.85 -1.98 -14.21
C GLN A 12 5.44 -3.10 -15.16
N ALA A 13 4.62 -2.82 -16.19
CA ALA A 13 4.23 -3.82 -17.19
C ALA A 13 5.46 -4.42 -17.91
N ARG A 14 6.47 -3.59 -18.20
CA ARG A 14 7.77 -4.06 -18.75
C ARG A 14 8.53 -4.96 -17.79
N ARG A 15 8.46 -4.70 -16.48
CA ARG A 15 9.13 -5.51 -15.45
C ARG A 15 8.43 -6.86 -15.21
N PHE A 16 7.10 -6.90 -15.26
CA PHE A 16 6.33 -8.11 -15.00
C PHE A 16 6.28 -9.09 -16.18
N GLY A 17 6.78 -8.69 -17.37
CA GLY A 17 7.02 -9.61 -18.48
C GLY A 17 5.75 -10.07 -19.23
N GLY A 18 4.72 -9.22 -19.30
CA GLY A 18 3.48 -9.49 -20.02
C GLY A 18 3.28 -8.63 -21.26
N GLN A 19 2.07 -8.68 -21.83
CA GLN A 19 1.67 -7.78 -22.90
C GLN A 19 1.66 -6.34 -22.37
N ILE A 20 2.44 -5.46 -23.00
CA ILE A 20 2.47 -4.04 -22.64
C ILE A 20 1.12 -3.43 -23.05
N PRO A 21 0.37 -2.80 -22.12
CA PRO A 21 -0.90 -2.16 -22.44
C PRO A 21 -0.67 -0.95 -23.35
N SER A 22 -1.71 -0.56 -24.10
CA SER A 22 -1.68 0.72 -24.82
C SER A 22 -1.63 1.89 -23.84
N GLU A 23 -1.20 3.07 -24.30
CA GLU A 23 -1.18 4.27 -23.44
C GLU A 23 -2.56 4.58 -22.85
N ALA A 24 -3.63 4.48 -23.65
CA ALA A 24 -4.99 4.72 -23.18
C ALA A 24 -5.38 3.75 -22.04
N ARG A 25 -5.01 2.47 -22.15
CA ARG A 25 -5.27 1.50 -21.07
C ARG A 25 -4.36 1.68 -19.87
N ALA A 26 -3.13 2.15 -20.06
CA ALA A 26 -2.25 2.49 -18.94
C ALA A 26 -2.80 3.69 -18.15
N THR A 27 -3.33 4.71 -18.81
CA THR A 27 -3.98 5.86 -18.17
C THR A 27 -5.22 5.44 -17.37
N GLU A 28 -6.13 4.69 -17.97
CA GLU A 28 -7.34 4.21 -17.29
C GLU A 28 -7.00 3.29 -16.10
N LEU A 29 -5.99 2.41 -16.26
CA LEU A 29 -5.53 1.59 -15.15
C LEU A 29 -4.96 2.45 -14.01
N ALA A 30 -4.20 3.51 -14.32
CA ALA A 30 -3.70 4.43 -13.31
C ALA A 30 -4.85 5.13 -12.55
N GLU A 31 -5.92 5.54 -13.23
CA GLU A 31 -7.11 6.12 -12.59
C GLU A 31 -7.81 5.13 -11.64
N HIS A 32 -7.97 3.88 -12.06
CA HIS A 32 -8.53 2.83 -11.21
C HIS A 32 -7.64 2.54 -9.99
N LEU A 33 -6.32 2.45 -10.17
CA LEU A 33 -5.38 2.22 -9.08
C LEU A 33 -5.40 3.38 -8.06
N ASN A 34 -5.49 4.62 -8.54
CA ASN A 34 -5.65 5.79 -7.67
C ASN A 34 -6.98 5.75 -6.90
N THR A 35 -8.07 5.30 -7.52
CA THR A 35 -9.36 5.13 -6.84
C THR A 35 -9.25 4.07 -5.74
N LEU A 36 -8.61 2.94 -6.04
CA LEU A 36 -8.40 1.86 -5.09
C LEU A 36 -7.51 2.30 -3.91
N ILE A 37 -6.38 2.98 -4.18
CA ILE A 37 -5.48 3.43 -3.11
C ILE A 37 -6.17 4.44 -2.21
N ASN A 38 -6.97 5.37 -2.77
CA ASN A 38 -7.74 6.32 -1.97
C ASN A 38 -8.79 5.63 -1.10
N ALA A 39 -9.47 4.59 -1.62
CA ALA A 39 -10.40 3.80 -0.83
C ALA A 39 -9.70 3.04 0.31
N LEU A 40 -8.51 2.48 0.03
CA LEU A 40 -7.68 1.82 1.05
C LEU A 40 -7.20 2.82 2.11
N ASP A 41 -6.72 3.99 1.69
CA ASP A 41 -6.28 5.07 2.59
C ASP A 41 -7.43 5.47 3.52
N MET A 42 -8.65 5.67 2.98
CA MET A 42 -9.83 5.99 3.78
C MET A 42 -10.17 4.92 4.83
N VAL A 43 -10.16 3.64 4.45
CA VAL A 43 -10.45 2.54 5.39
C VAL A 43 -9.30 2.36 6.40
N SER A 44 -8.07 2.62 5.99
CA SER A 44 -6.89 2.49 6.85
C SER A 44 -6.81 3.54 7.96
N ILE A 45 -7.50 4.68 7.81
CA ILE A 45 -7.64 5.69 8.87
C ILE A 45 -8.35 5.10 10.09
N ASP A 46 -9.33 4.24 9.85
CA ASP A 46 -10.14 3.59 10.90
C ASP A 46 -9.57 2.24 11.33
N LEU A 47 -8.53 1.73 10.66
CA LEU A 47 -7.78 0.61 11.18
C LEU A 47 -7.09 1.09 12.45
N PRO A 48 -7.34 0.48 13.62
CA PRO A 48 -6.43 0.66 14.72
C PRO A 48 -5.08 0.20 14.19
N LEU A 49 -4.14 1.15 14.03
CA LEU A 49 -2.74 0.80 14.16
C LEU A 49 -2.73 0.01 15.46
N GLU A 50 -2.45 -1.31 15.40
CA GLU A 50 -2.15 -2.03 16.63
C GLU A 50 -0.98 -1.25 17.20
N ALA A 51 -1.31 -0.34 18.12
CA ALA A 51 -0.34 0.40 18.87
C ALA A 51 0.49 -0.71 19.45
N GLU A 52 1.77 -0.78 19.03
CA GLU A 52 2.74 -1.61 19.71
C GLU A 52 2.40 -1.53 21.19
N PRO A 53 2.14 -2.68 21.85
CA PRO A 53 1.55 -2.66 23.18
C PRO A 53 2.35 -1.65 23.98
N ALA A 54 1.66 -0.62 24.50
CA ALA A 54 2.28 0.50 25.22
C ALA A 54 3.17 0.04 26.40
N ASP A 55 3.13 -1.27 26.67
CA ASP A 55 3.77 -2.03 27.70
C ASP A 55 4.71 -3.10 27.18
N MET A 56 5.26 -3.01 25.95
CA MET A 56 6.29 -3.95 25.50
C MET A 56 7.49 -3.96 26.46
N ALA A 57 7.82 -2.81 27.07
CA ALA A 57 8.80 -2.71 28.15
C ALA A 57 8.37 -3.44 29.44
N ARG A 58 7.08 -3.37 29.83
CA ARG A 58 6.55 -4.08 31.00
C ARG A 58 6.48 -5.59 30.77
N THR A 59 6.04 -6.02 29.59
CA THR A 59 5.98 -7.42 29.20
C THR A 59 7.39 -8.04 29.16
N LEU A 60 8.40 -7.30 28.70
CA LEU A 60 9.80 -7.74 28.76
C LEU A 60 10.36 -7.76 30.20
N GLU A 61 9.99 -6.80 31.06
CA GLU A 61 10.36 -6.81 32.48
C GLU A 61 9.72 -7.98 33.25
N GLU A 62 8.48 -8.35 32.91
CA GLU A 62 7.79 -9.50 33.50
C GLU A 62 8.41 -10.83 33.04
N LEU A 63 8.76 -10.97 31.76
CA LEU A 63 9.46 -12.16 31.25
C LEU A 63 10.89 -12.33 31.78
N ALA A 64 11.58 -11.24 32.13
CA ALA A 64 12.93 -11.29 32.68
C ALA A 64 12.99 -11.60 34.19
N ARG A 65 11.82 -11.71 34.86
CA ARG A 65 11.70 -12.02 36.30
C ARG A 65 11.32 -13.47 36.62
N ASP A 66 10.99 -14.27 35.62
CA ASP A 66 10.92 -15.74 35.70
C ASP A 66 12.25 -16.39 35.27
#